data_AF-A0A952I612-F1
#
_entry.id   AF-A0A952I612-F1
#
_cell.length_a   1.000
_cell.length_b   1.000
_cell.length_c   1.000
_cell.angle_alpha   90.00
_cell.angle_beta   90.00
_cell.angle_gamma   90.00
#
_symmetry.space_group_name_H-M   'P 1'
#
loop_
_entity.id
_entity.type
_entity.pdbx_description
1 polymer ?
#
loop_
_entity_poly.entity_id
_entity_poly.type
_entity_poly.pdbx_seq_one_letter_code
_entity_poly.pdbx_strand_id
1 'polypeptide(L)' 'MTNLTIALTKGRILEETLPLLCAAGIEPLENISQSRKLTFDTTSQNIRLLILRGVDVPTY' A
#
# COMPACT_ATOMS: atom_id res chain seq x y z
N MET A 1 19.45 -7.29 1.94
CA MET A 1 18.01 -7.61 1.86
C MET A 1 17.30 -6.38 1.34
N THR A 2 16.72 -6.45 0.16
CA THR A 2 16.05 -5.32 -0.51
C THR A 2 14.60 -5.26 -0.04
N ASN A 3 14.19 -4.14 0.55
CA ASN A 3 12.83 -3.90 1.02
C ASN A 3 12.16 -2.90 0.07
N LEU A 4 10.99 -3.22 -0.46
CA LEU A 4 10.25 -2.41 -1.43
C LEU A 4 9.08 -1.72 -0.73
N THR A 5 9.07 -0.40 -0.75
CA THR A 5 7.93 0.40 -0.29
C THR A 5 7.14 0.88 -1.49
N ILE A 6 5.83 0.62 -1.50
CA ILE A 6 4.92 1.09 -2.54
C ILE A 6 4.08 2.22 -1.96
N ALA A 7 4.29 3.44 -2.45
CA ALA A 7 3.50 4.60 -2.06
C ALA A 7 2.19 4.65 -2.87
N LEU A 8 1.06 4.72 -2.17
CA LEU A 8 -0.28 4.79 -2.73
C LEU A 8 -1.07 5.93 -2.06
N THR A 9 -2.16 6.33 -2.70
CA THR A 9 -3.11 7.32 -2.19
C THR A 9 -4.43 6.65 -1.87
N LYS A 10 -5.11 7.09 -0.79
CA LYS A 10 -6.46 6.61 -0.44
C LYS A 10 -7.47 6.90 -1.57
N GLY A 11 -8.63 6.25 -1.48
CA GLY A 11 -9.73 6.39 -2.43
C GLY A 11 -9.52 5.51 -3.66
N ARG A 12 -9.92 6.03 -4.83
CA ARG A 12 -10.03 5.27 -6.08
C ARG A 12 -8.76 4.51 -6.48
N ILE A 13 -7.58 5.12 -6.35
CA ILE A 13 -6.31 4.45 -6.72
C ILE A 13 -6.07 3.23 -5.83
N LEU A 14 -6.28 3.35 -4.52
CA LEU A 14 -6.14 2.21 -3.60
C LEU A 14 -7.13 1.09 -3.94
N GLU A 15 -8.40 1.44 -4.18
CA GLU A 15 -9.45 0.47 -4.50
C GLU A 15 -9.19 -0.29 -5.81
N GLU A 16 -8.63 0.38 -6.82
CA GLU A 16 -8.29 -0.25 -8.11
C GLU A 16 -6.96 -1.01 -8.07
N THR A 17 -6.00 -0.61 -7.22
CA THR A 17 -4.67 -1.25 -7.14
C THR A 17 -4.63 -2.46 -6.21
N LEU A 18 -5.43 -2.50 -5.14
CA LEU A 18 -5.45 -3.64 -4.23
C LEU A 18 -5.77 -4.99 -4.93
N PRO A 19 -6.76 -5.07 -5.86
CA PRO A 19 -6.98 -6.29 -6.63
C PRO A 19 -5.78 -6.70 -7.49
N LEU A 20 -5.04 -5.73 -8.04
CA LEU A 20 -3.85 -6.01 -8.84
C LEU A 20 -2.69 -6.54 -7.98
N LEU A 21 -2.51 -5.96 -6.78
CA LEU A 21 -1.52 -6.42 -5.81
C LEU A 21 -1.87 -7.81 -5.27
N CYS A 22 -3.14 -8.05 -4.99
CA CYS A 22 -3.68 -9.35 -4.58
C CYS A 22 -3.43 -10.42 -5.64
N ALA A 23 -3.65 -10.11 -6.93
CA ALA A 23 -3.30 -11.03 -8.03
C ALA A 23 -1.79 -11.36 -8.10
N ALA A 24 -0.94 -10.49 -7.58
CA ALA A 24 0.50 -10.73 -7.41
C ALA A 24 0.87 -11.37 -6.05
N GLY A 25 -0.10 -11.76 -5.24
CA GLY A 25 0.10 -12.37 -3.92
C GLY A 25 0.46 -11.38 -2.80
N ILE A 26 0.28 -10.08 -3.04
CA ILE A 26 0.58 -9.00 -2.09
C ILE A 26 -0.72 -8.46 -1.53
N GLU A 27 -1.01 -8.79 -0.28
CA GLU A 27 -2.21 -8.34 0.41
C GLU A 27 -1.86 -7.64 1.73
N PRO A 28 -2.51 -6.51 2.07
CA PRO A 28 -2.30 -5.87 3.35
C PRO A 28 -2.88 -6.71 4.49
N LEU A 29 -2.14 -6.83 5.59
CA LEU A 29 -2.55 -7.62 6.76
C LEU A 29 -3.68 -6.98 7.59
N GLU A 30 -3.96 -5.70 7.35
CA GLU A 30 -5.02 -4.95 8.02
C GLU A 30 -5.80 -4.08 7.03
N ASN A 31 -7.02 -3.69 7.42
CA ASN A 31 -7.86 -2.84 6.57
C ASN A 31 -7.33 -1.40 6.54
N ILE A 32 -6.76 -1.02 5.40
CA ILE A 32 -6.18 0.31 5.15
C ILE A 32 -7.23 1.43 5.22
N SER A 33 -8.46 1.16 4.78
CA SER A 33 -9.53 2.16 4.71
C SER A 33 -10.04 2.56 6.09
N GLN A 34 -10.02 1.63 7.06
CA GLN A 34 -10.47 1.86 8.44
C GLN A 34 -9.35 2.32 9.38
N SER A 35 -8.09 2.26 8.95
CA SER A 35 -6.93 2.60 9.76
C SER A 35 -6.44 4.04 9.55
N ARG A 36 -5.92 4.63 10.63
CA ARG A 36 -5.21 5.92 10.62
C ARG A 36 -3.70 5.76 10.41
N LYS A 37 -3.20 4.53 10.35
CA LYS A 37 -1.79 4.29 10.02
C LYS A 37 -1.49 4.76 8.61
N LEU A 38 -0.24 5.16 8.38
CA LEU A 38 0.27 5.46 7.06
C LEU A 38 1.00 4.26 6.46
N THR A 39 1.55 3.39 7.31
CA THR A 39 2.39 2.28 6.88
C THR A 39 1.72 0.95 7.19
N PHE A 40 1.70 0.05 6.20
CA PHE A 40 1.00 -1.22 6.27
C PHE A 40 1.90 -2.36 5.81
N ASP A 41 2.02 -3.37 6.65
CA ASP A 41 2.71 -4.60 6.28
C ASP A 41 1.82 -5.45 5.37
N THR A 42 2.45 -6.24 4.51
CA THR A 42 1.78 -7.14 3.57
C THR A 42 2.10 -8.59 3.87
N THR A 43 1.43 -9.50 3.17
CA THR A 43 1.76 -10.93 3.11
C THR A 43 3.21 -11.20 2.71
N SER A 44 3.85 -10.29 1.97
CA SER A 44 5.25 -10.39 1.58
C SER A 44 6.15 -9.62 2.55
N GLN A 45 7.08 -10.33 3.20
CA GLN A 45 7.97 -9.76 4.23
C GLN A 45 8.89 -8.63 3.71
N ASN A 46 9.08 -8.54 2.39
CA ASN A 46 9.93 -7.53 1.76
C ASN A 46 9.13 -6.41 1.10
N ILE A 47 7.80 -6.36 1.29
CA ILE A 47 6.93 -5.38 0.64
C ILE A 47 6.03 -4.71 1.69
N ARG A 48 6.00 -3.39 1.62
CA ARG A 48 5.22 -2.54 2.52
C ARG A 48 4.45 -1.50 1.72
N LEU A 49 3.23 -1.21 2.14
CA LEU A 49 2.41 -0.16 1.55
C LEU A 49 2.51 1.10 2.41
N LEU A 50 2.70 2.24 1.75
CA LEU A 50 2.68 3.56 2.38
C LEU A 50 1.54 4.37 1.79
N ILE A 51 0.67 4.87 2.65
CA ILE A 51 -0.52 5.62 2.27
C ILE A 51 -0.25 7.10 2.51
N LEU A 52 -0.24 7.86 1.42
CA LEU A 52 0.04 9.28 1.39
C LEU A 52 -1.13 10.05 0.77
N ARG A 53 -1.06 11.38 0.81
CA ARG A 53 -1.91 12.21 -0.04
C ARG A 53 -1.39 12.13 -1.48
N GLY A 54 -2.29 12.22 -2.46
CA GLY A 54 -1.92 12.06 -3.87
C GLY A 54 -0.76 12.96 -4.33
N VAL A 55 -0.67 14.19 -3.82
CA VAL A 55 0.41 15.13 -4.14
C VAL A 55 1.77 14.73 -3.56
N ASP A 56 1.77 13.95 -2.48
CA ASP A 56 2.98 13.55 -1.76
C ASP A 56 3.58 12.26 -2.37
N VAL A 57 2.82 11.50 -3.18
CA VAL A 57 3.28 10.24 -3.80
C VAL A 57 4.48 10.43 -4.74
N PRO A 58 4.54 11.41 -5.66
CA PRO A 58 5.71 11.61 -6.52
C PRO A 58 6.95 12.13 -5.79
N THR A 59 6.78 12.69 -4.60
CA THR A 59 7.88 13.23 -3.78
C THR A 59 8.59 12.11 -3.01
N TYR A 60 7.89 11.01 -2.75
CA TYR A 60 8.35 9.86 -1.97
C TYR A 60 9.06 8.85 -2.87
#